data_AF-A0A355FUF4-F1
#
_entry.id   AF-A0A355FUF4-F1
#
_cell.length_a   1.000
_cell.length_b   1.000
_cell.length_c   1.000
_cell.angle_alpha   90.00
_cell.angle_beta   90.00
_cell.angle_gamma   90.00
#
_symmetry.space_group_name_H-M   'P 1'
#
loop_
_entity.id
_entity.type
_entity.pdbx_description
1 polymer ?
#
loop_
_entity_poly.entity_id
_entity_poly.type
_entity_poly.pdbx_seq_one_letter_code
_entity_poly.pdbx_strand_id
1 'polypeptide(L)' 'MSQFTQYLQESYQELVTKVTWPTWKELQGSSVLVFVASLVIAGFVFVMDWVFGVNAPDSIWRGVIGLVYELF' A
#
# COMPACT_ATOMS: atom_id res chain seq x y z
N MET A 1 -34.92 -9.46 22.45
CA MET A 1 -34.17 -8.38 21.78
C MET A 1 -33.17 -7.65 22.69
N SER A 2 -33.23 -7.79 24.02
CA SER A 2 -32.25 -7.18 24.95
C SER A 2 -30.91 -7.92 25.02
N GLN A 3 -30.90 -9.25 24.84
CA GLN A 3 -29.67 -10.04 24.99
C GLN A 3 -28.60 -9.70 23.95
N PHE A 4 -29.00 -9.44 22.70
CA PHE A 4 -28.03 -9.17 21.62
C PHE A 4 -27.39 -7.78 21.75
N THR A 5 -28.19 -6.77 22.13
CA THR A 5 -27.67 -5.43 22.44
C THR A 5 -26.77 -5.43 23.66
N GLN A 6 -27.10 -6.22 24.67
CA GLN A 6 -26.28 -6.36 25.88
C GLN A 6 -24.94 -7.07 25.60
N TYR A 7 -24.93 -8.11 24.76
CA TYR A 7 -23.71 -8.76 24.28
C TYR A 7 -22.78 -7.82 23.51
N LEU A 8 -23.33 -6.97 22.62
CA LEU A 8 -22.53 -5.98 21.89
C LEU A 8 -21.94 -4.93 22.83
N GLN A 9 -22.69 -4.52 23.85
CA GLN A 9 -22.24 -3.56 24.83
C GLN A 9 -21.13 -4.14 25.73
N GLU A 10 -21.26 -5.39 26.17
CA GLU A 10 -20.21 -6.10 26.92
C GLU A 10 -18.96 -6.34 26.07
N SER A 11 -19.13 -6.70 24.79
CA SER A 11 -18.02 -6.89 23.84
C SER A 11 -17.27 -5.57 23.58
N TYR A 12 -17.98 -4.46 23.44
CA TYR A 12 -17.36 -3.14 23.29
C TYR A 12 -16.58 -2.75 24.56
N GLN A 13 -17.17 -2.97 25.73
CA GLN A 13 -16.51 -2.70 27.00
C GLN A 13 -15.21 -3.52 27.14
N GLU A 14 -15.24 -4.81 26.77
CA GLU A 14 -14.08 -5.70 26.81
C GLU A 14 -12.97 -5.29 25.82
N LEU A 15 -13.34 -4.95 24.58
CA LEU A 15 -12.40 -4.48 23.57
C LEU A 15 -11.73 -3.16 23.95
N VAL A 16 -12.38 -2.29 24.73
CA VAL A 16 -11.84 -0.99 25.14
C VAL A 16 -11.03 -1.09 26.44
N THR A 17 -11.45 -1.89 27.42
CA THR A 17 -10.82 -1.94 28.76
C THR A 17 -9.81 -3.06 28.95
N LYS A 18 -9.90 -4.13 28.15
CA LYS A 18 -9.12 -5.37 28.34
C LYS A 18 -8.10 -5.60 27.22
N VAL A 19 -8.04 -4.71 26.23
CA VAL A 19 -7.09 -4.78 25.13
C VAL A 19 -6.23 -3.52 25.15
N THR A 20 -4.91 -3.73 25.08
CA THR A 20 -3.94 -2.64 24.96
C THR A 20 -3.94 -2.12 23.53
N TRP A 21 -4.82 -1.17 23.22
CA TRP A 21 -4.73 -0.42 21.97
C TRP A 21 -3.44 0.41 21.97
N PRO A 22 -2.68 0.39 20.86
CA PRO A 22 -1.54 1.28 20.70
C PRO A 22 -2.01 2.73 20.78
N THR A 23 -1.15 3.61 21.29
CA THR A 23 -1.47 5.03 21.38
C THR A 23 -1.66 5.62 19.98
N TRP A 24 -2.48 6.66 19.84
CA TRP A 24 -2.70 7.33 18.55
C TRP A 24 -1.40 7.77 17.85
N LYS A 25 -0.36 8.12 18.62
CA LYS A 25 0.96 8.46 18.10
C LYS A 25 1.69 7.27 17.48
N GLU A 26 1.59 6.09 18.08
CA GLU A 26 2.20 4.85 17.56
C GLU A 26 1.46 4.34 16.32
N LEU A 27 0.13 4.47 16.30
CA LEU A 27 -0.71 4.19 15.12
C LEU A 27 -0.34 5.07 13.93
N GLN A 28 -0.15 6.37 14.20
CA GLN A 28 0.29 7.30 13.17
C GLN A 28 1.71 7.02 12.70
N GLY A 29 2.63 6.69 13.62
CA GLY A 29 4.00 6.29 13.27
C GLY A 29 4.03 5.06 12.36
N SER A 30 3.21 4.05 12.67
CA SER A 30 3.09 2.82 11.86
C SER A 30 2.49 3.11 10.47
N SER A 31 1.48 3.98 10.40
CA SER A 31 0.86 4.38 9.13
C SER A 31 1.81 5.17 8.24
N VAL A 32 2.60 6.08 8.83
CA VAL A 32 3.61 6.86 8.09
C VAL A 32 4.70 5.95 7.53
N LEU A 33 5.13 4.94 8.29
CA LEU A 33 6.10 3.96 7.81
C LEU A 33 5.59 3.23 6.57
N VAL A 34 4.34 2.74 6.60
CA VAL A 34 3.72 2.04 5.47
C VAL A 34 3.54 2.96 4.26
N PHE A 35 3.17 4.23 4.49
CA PHE A 35 3.05 5.22 3.43
C PHE A 35 4.38 5.50 2.72
N VAL A 36 5.47 5.62 3.47
CA VAL A 36 6.80 5.79 2.87
C VAL A 36 7.22 4.52 2.13
N ALA A 37 6.96 3.33 2.69
CA ALA A 37 7.25 2.07 2.03
C ALA A 37 6.49 1.93 0.69
N SER A 38 5.21 2.30 0.63
CA SER A 38 4.44 2.24 -0.61
C SER A 38 4.93 3.25 -1.66
N LEU A 39 5.40 4.42 -1.23
CA LEU A 39 6.03 5.41 -2.12
C LEU A 39 7.30 4.86 -2.78
N VAL A 40 8.14 4.16 -2.02
CA VAL A 40 9.36 3.53 -2.53
C VAL A 40 9.03 2.42 -3.52
N ILE A 41 8.05 1.57 -3.21
CA ILE A 41 7.60 0.50 -4.12
C ILE A 41 7.04 1.09 -5.41
N ALA A 42 6.24 2.16 -5.33
CA ALA A 42 5.73 2.84 -6.51
C ALA A 42 6.87 3.42 -7.38
N GLY A 43 7.91 3.98 -6.77
CA GLY A 43 9.11 4.42 -7.49
C GLY A 43 9.84 3.27 -8.19
N PHE A 44 9.96 2.12 -7.54
CA PHE A 44 10.56 0.92 -8.16
C PHE A 44 9.76 0.42 -9.36
N VAL A 45 8.43 0.33 -9.22
CA VAL A 45 7.54 -0.06 -10.33
C VAL A 45 7.66 0.93 -11.49
N PHE A 46 7.72 2.23 -11.19
CA PHE A 46 7.94 3.26 -12.22
C PHE A 46 9.25 3.07 -13.00
N VAL A 47 10.34 2.68 -12.32
CA VAL A 47 11.61 2.37 -13.00
C VAL A 47 11.48 1.11 -13.85
N MET A 48 10.82 0.06 -13.35
CA MET A 48 10.58 -1.15 -14.15
C MET A 48 9.74 -0.86 -15.38
N ASP A 49 8.69 -0.06 -15.24
CA ASP A 49 7.83 0.37 -16.34
C ASP A 49 8.59 1.25 -17.33
N TRP A 50 9.53 2.09 -16.88
CA TRP A 50 10.37 2.88 -17.78
C TRP A 50 11.40 2.04 -18.55
N VAL A 51 11.98 1.03 -17.91
CA VAL A 51 12.98 0.13 -18.53
C VAL A 51 12.34 -0.83 -19.52
N PHE A 52 11.20 -1.44 -19.15
CA PHE A 52 10.56 -2.50 -19.91
C PHE A 52 9.35 -2.03 -20.74
N GLY A 53 8.69 -0.95 -20.35
CA GLY A 53 7.52 -0.42 -21.04
C GLY A 53 7.84 0.22 -22.38
N VAL A 54 6.91 0.10 -23.32
CA VAL A 54 6.95 0.80 -24.61
C VAL A 54 6.74 2.28 -24.34
N ASN A 55 7.84 3.03 -24.25
CA ASN A 55 7.80 4.48 -24.12
C ASN A 55 7.31 5.12 -25.43
N ALA A 56 6.74 6.32 -25.32
CA ALA A 56 6.20 7.08 -26.45
C ALA A 56 7.23 7.23 -27.59
N PRO A 57 6.79 7.36 -28.86
CA PRO A 57 7.65 7.34 -30.05
C PRO A 57 8.80 8.36 -30.05
N ASP A 58 8.63 9.47 -29.32
CA ASP A 58 9.60 10.57 -29.21
C ASP A 58 10.50 10.48 -27.96
N SER A 59 10.48 9.35 -27.23
CA SER A 59 11.29 9.14 -26.03
C SER A 59 12.69 8.60 -26.36
N ILE A 60 13.70 9.04 -25.59
CA ILE A 60 15.13 8.70 -25.78
C ILE A 60 15.41 7.19 -25.62
N TRP A 61 14.54 6.44 -24.93
CA TRP A 61 14.66 5.00 -24.71
C TRP A 61 13.35 4.28 -25.07
N ARG A 62 13.39 3.37 -26.06
CA ARG A 62 12.20 2.66 -26.57
C ARG A 62 11.78 1.43 -25.74
N GLY A 63 12.46 1.19 -24.61
CA GLY A 63 12.22 0.02 -23.76
C GLY A 63 12.94 -1.24 -24.26
N VAL A 64 13.27 -2.16 -23.36
CA VAL A 64 13.87 -3.47 -23.72
C VAL A 64 12.99 -4.23 -24.72
N ILE A 65 11.68 -4.12 -24.58
CA ILE A 65 10.71 -4.78 -25.45
C ILE A 65 10.67 -4.15 -26.85
N GLY A 66 10.86 -2.83 -26.97
CA GLY A 66 10.94 -2.15 -28.27
C GLY A 66 12.13 -2.63 -29.10
N LEU A 67 13.27 -2.91 -28.47
CA LEU A 67 14.43 -3.47 -29.16
C LEU A 67 14.18 -4.90 -29.66
N VAL A 68 13.45 -5.73 -28.90
CA VAL A 68 13.10 -7.10 -29.32
C VAL A 68 12.16 -7.08 -30.52
N TYR A 69 11.19 -6.16 -30.56
CA TYR A 69 10.28 -5.98 -31.70
C TYR A 69 10.96 -5.42 -32.96
N GLU A 70 12.10 -4.73 -32.84
CA GLU A 70 12.86 -4.28 -34.02
C GLU A 70 13.88 -5.32 -34.52
N LEU A 71 14.22 -6.31 -33.69
CA LEU A 71 15.17 -7.37 -34.02
C LEU A 71 14.50 -8.58 -34.69
N PHE A 72 13.19 -8.74 -34.52
CA PHE A 72 12.34 -9.78 -35.16
C PHE A 72 11.40 -9.15 -36.18
#